data_AF-A0A1A8CAR1-F1
#
_entry.id   AF-A0A1A8CAR1-F1
#
_cell.length_a   1.000
_cell.length_b   1.000
_cell.length_c   1.000
_cell.angle_alpha   90.00
_cell.angle_beta   90.00
_cell.angle_gamma   90.00
#
_symmetry.space_group_name_H-M   'P 1'
#
loop_
_entity.id
_entity.type
_entity.pdbx_description
1 polymer ?
#
loop_
_entity_poly.entity_id
_entity_poly.type
_entity_poly.pdbx_seq_one_letter_code
_entity_poly.pdbx_strand_id
1 'polypeptide(L)'
;NLHSEMAPKKAKRRAAAGDGGSSNVFSMFEQSQIQEYKEAFTIIDQNRDGIISKDDLRDVLASMGQLNVKNEELEAMIKEASGPINFTVFLTMFGEK
;
A
#
# COMPACT_ATOMS: atom_id res chain seq x y z
N ASN A 1 29.39 -19.78 -51.76
CA ASN A 1 29.04 -20.54 -50.53
C ASN A 1 28.54 -19.57 -49.49
N LEU A 2 27.23 -19.42 -49.32
CA LEU A 2 26.38 -20.21 -48.41
C LEU A 2 26.72 -19.98 -46.93
N HIS A 3 25.81 -19.26 -46.26
CA HIS A 3 25.24 -19.48 -44.92
C HIS A 3 26.05 -20.33 -43.91
N SER A 4 26.22 -19.83 -42.68
CA SER A 4 25.30 -20.23 -41.60
C SER A 4 25.58 -19.49 -40.28
N GLU A 5 24.47 -19.23 -39.62
CA GLU A 5 24.20 -18.59 -38.33
C GLU A 5 24.70 -19.41 -37.13
N MET A 6 25.22 -18.76 -36.08
CA MET A 6 25.24 -19.32 -34.72
C MET A 6 25.03 -18.21 -33.67
N ALA A 7 23.92 -18.37 -32.93
CA ALA A 7 23.36 -17.50 -31.91
C ALA A 7 24.24 -17.23 -30.67
N PRO A 8 23.98 -16.16 -29.88
CA PRO A 8 24.60 -15.99 -28.57
C PRO A 8 23.97 -16.94 -27.54
N LYS A 9 24.84 -17.66 -26.82
CA LYS A 9 24.46 -18.59 -25.74
C LYS A 9 23.81 -17.84 -24.57
N LYS A 10 22.57 -18.22 -24.25
CA LYS A 10 21.79 -17.80 -23.07
C LYS A 10 22.61 -17.95 -21.78
N ALA A 11 22.76 -16.85 -21.04
CA ALA A 11 23.17 -16.88 -19.64
C ALA A 11 22.00 -17.39 -18.78
N LYS A 12 22.15 -18.58 -18.20
CA LYS A 12 21.23 -19.12 -17.18
C LYS A 12 21.99 -19.29 -15.87
N ARG A 13 21.74 -18.40 -14.90
CA ARG A 13 21.89 -18.66 -13.46
C ARG A 13 20.83 -17.80 -12.75
N ARG A 14 19.63 -18.35 -12.49
CA ARG A 14 19.19 -18.79 -11.15
C ARG A 14 19.71 -17.88 -10.03
N ALA A 15 18.91 -16.87 -9.66
CA ALA A 15 18.80 -16.39 -8.29
C ALA A 15 17.42 -16.88 -7.82
N ALA A 16 17.38 -18.05 -7.18
CA ALA A 16 17.24 -18.13 -5.73
C ALA A 16 15.85 -17.61 -5.31
N ALA A 17 14.86 -18.50 -5.47
CA ALA A 17 13.71 -18.53 -4.59
C ALA A 17 14.25 -18.77 -3.18
N GLY A 18 14.51 -17.67 -2.48
CA GLY A 18 14.67 -17.66 -1.04
C GLY A 18 13.29 -17.61 -0.43
N ASP A 19 12.76 -18.79 -0.10
CA ASP A 19 11.73 -18.94 0.92
C ASP A 19 12.35 -18.50 2.26
N GLY A 20 12.34 -17.19 2.47
CA GLY A 20 12.82 -16.53 3.66
C GLY A 20 11.75 -15.52 4.01
N GLY A 21 10.86 -15.90 4.93
CA GLY A 21 9.71 -15.14 5.35
C GLY A 21 10.07 -13.70 5.74
N SER A 22 9.92 -12.80 4.78
CA SER A 22 9.37 -11.48 5.03
C SER A 22 7.93 -11.59 4.54
N SER A 23 6.96 -11.73 5.44
CA SER A 23 5.54 -11.68 5.09
C SER A 23 5.29 -10.32 4.44
N ASN A 24 5.41 -10.25 3.11
CA ASN A 24 5.15 -9.01 2.41
C ASN A 24 3.64 -8.84 2.51
N VAL A 25 3.17 -7.83 3.23
CA VAL A 25 1.73 -7.61 3.42
C VAL A 25 0.97 -7.57 2.10
N PHE A 26 1.64 -7.15 1.02
CA PHE A 26 1.13 -7.18 -0.36
C PHE A 26 0.84 -8.58 -0.92
N SER A 27 1.41 -9.65 -0.36
CA SER A 27 1.13 -11.03 -0.78
C SER A 27 -0.15 -11.60 -0.15
N MET A 28 -0.70 -10.95 0.88
CA MET A 28 -1.97 -11.35 1.49
C MET A 28 -3.21 -10.93 0.68
N PHE A 29 -3.04 -10.05 -0.31
CA PHE A 29 -4.15 -9.48 -1.08
C PHE A 29 -4.02 -9.76 -2.58
N GLU A 30 -5.16 -9.84 -3.27
CA GLU A 30 -5.17 -9.88 -4.73
C GLU A 30 -4.77 -8.53 -5.34
N GLN A 31 -4.28 -8.55 -6.58
CA GLN A 31 -3.88 -7.32 -7.29
C GLN A 31 -5.04 -6.31 -7.44
N SER A 32 -6.26 -6.80 -7.65
CA SER A 32 -7.48 -5.98 -7.68
C SER A 32 -7.74 -5.29 -6.35
N GLN A 33 -7.63 -6.01 -5.23
CA GLN A 33 -7.81 -5.45 -3.89
C GLN A 33 -6.74 -4.42 -3.57
N ILE A 34 -5.47 -4.69 -3.91
CA ILE A 34 -4.39 -3.71 -3.73
C ILE A 34 -4.69 -2.42 -4.49
N GLN A 35 -5.24 -2.54 -5.70
CA GLN A 35 -5.62 -1.38 -6.50
C GLN A 35 -6.78 -0.60 -5.87
N GLU A 36 -7.82 -1.28 -5.38
CA GLU A 36 -8.93 -0.65 -4.64
C GLU A 36 -8.44 0.07 -3.38
N TYR A 37 -7.57 -0.58 -2.59
CA TYR A 37 -6.99 0.04 -1.40
C TYR A 37 -6.12 1.24 -1.75
N LYS A 38 -5.40 1.20 -2.87
CA LYS A 38 -4.60 2.34 -3.33
C LYS A 38 -5.47 3.52 -3.73
N GLU A 39 -6.60 3.26 -4.39
CA GLU A 39 -7.57 4.29 -4.74
C GLU A 39 -8.21 4.89 -3.49
N ALA A 40 -8.65 4.05 -2.54
CA ALA A 40 -9.14 4.50 -1.25
C ALA A 40 -8.10 5.33 -0.49
N PHE A 41 -6.85 4.88 -0.44
CA PHE A 41 -5.76 5.62 0.19
C PHE A 41 -5.56 6.99 -0.47
N THR A 42 -5.61 7.07 -1.80
CA THR A 42 -5.46 8.31 -2.55
C THR A 42 -6.63 9.29 -2.33
N ILE A 43 -7.83 8.76 -2.08
CA ILE A 43 -8.98 9.59 -1.68
C ILE A 43 -8.79 10.12 -0.26
N ILE A 44 -8.15 9.34 0.61
CA ILE A 44 -7.93 9.76 1.99
C ILE A 44 -6.80 10.80 2.08
N ASP A 45 -5.65 10.51 1.48
CA ASP A 45 -4.46 11.35 1.45
C ASP A 45 -4.66 12.58 0.54
N GLN A 46 -5.31 13.61 1.09
CA GLN A 46 -5.67 14.83 0.37
C GLN A 46 -4.43 15.66 0.01
N ASN A 47 -3.46 15.71 0.91
CA ASN A 47 -2.23 16.49 0.73
C ASN A 47 -1.20 15.77 -0.18
N ARG A 48 -1.37 14.46 -0.43
CA ARG A 48 -0.53 13.59 -1.26
C ARG A 48 0.91 13.44 -0.77
N ASP A 49 1.12 13.46 0.54
CA ASP A 49 2.43 13.23 1.14
C ASP A 49 2.74 11.73 1.35
N GLY A 50 1.76 10.86 1.09
CA GLY A 50 1.88 9.41 1.24
C GLY A 50 1.64 8.90 2.66
N ILE A 51 1.15 9.75 3.56
CA ILE A 51 0.86 9.45 4.97
C ILE A 51 -0.51 10.01 5.32
N ILE A 52 -1.43 9.16 5.79
CA ILE A 52 -2.73 9.64 6.26
C ILE A 52 -2.53 10.38 7.60
N SER A 53 -2.76 11.69 7.57
CA SER A 53 -2.70 12.55 8.74
C SER A 53 -4.08 12.81 9.35
N LYS A 54 -4.11 13.47 10.52
CA LYS A 54 -5.35 13.88 11.18
C LYS A 54 -6.17 14.84 10.30
N ASP A 55 -5.49 15.71 9.57
CA ASP A 55 -6.14 16.72 8.74
C ASP A 55 -6.76 16.06 7.50
N ASP A 56 -6.08 15.08 6.90
CA ASP A 56 -6.63 14.26 5.81
C ASP A 56 -7.90 13.53 6.23
N LEU A 57 -7.91 12.90 7.40
CA LEU A 57 -9.11 12.25 7.94
C LEU A 57 -10.25 13.25 8.17
N ARG A 58 -9.94 14.44 8.67
CA ARG A 58 -10.92 15.50 8.88
C ARG A 58 -11.57 15.91 7.56
N ASP A 59 -10.78 16.15 6.54
CA ASP A 59 -11.24 16.60 5.22
C ASP A 59 -12.06 15.51 4.51
N VAL A 60 -11.63 14.25 4.63
CA VAL A 60 -12.37 13.10 4.10
C VAL A 60 -13.70 12.92 4.80
N LEU A 61 -13.73 12.95 6.13
CA LEU A 61 -14.98 12.82 6.89
C LEU A 61 -15.92 14.00 6.61
N ALA A 62 -15.37 15.20 6.42
CA ALA A 62 -16.13 16.35 5.96
C ALA A 62 -16.75 16.12 4.56
N SER A 63 -16.00 15.52 3.63
CA SER A 63 -16.50 15.17 2.29
C SER A 63 -17.64 14.13 2.33
N MET A 64 -17.66 13.27 3.36
CA MET A 64 -18.70 12.29 3.63
C MET A 64 -19.89 12.87 4.43
N GLY A 65 -19.89 14.17 4.73
CA GLY A 65 -20.95 14.86 5.47
C GLY A 65 -20.78 14.85 6.99
N GLN A 66 -19.70 14.25 7.52
CA GLN A 66 -19.36 14.30 8.95
C GLN A 66 -18.47 15.51 9.25
N LEU A 67 -19.11 16.68 9.40
CA LEU A 67 -18.42 17.95 9.65
C LEU A 67 -18.02 18.19 11.11
N ASN A 68 -18.61 17.45 12.05
CA ASN A 68 -18.50 17.70 13.50
C ASN A 68 -17.73 16.60 14.26
N VAL A 69 -16.74 15.97 13.61
CA VAL A 69 -15.90 14.97 14.26
C VAL A 69 -14.95 15.67 15.25
N LYS A 70 -14.87 15.16 16.47
CA LYS A 70 -14.04 15.76 17.51
C LYS A 70 -12.57 15.46 17.26
N ASN A 71 -11.68 16.36 17.68
CA ASN A 71 -10.25 16.17 17.53
C ASN A 71 -9.78 14.90 18.26
N GLU A 72 -10.37 14.58 19.41
CA GLU A 72 -10.06 13.39 20.19
C GLU A 72 -10.43 12.09 19.45
N GLU A 73 -11.51 12.10 18.67
CA GLU A 73 -11.94 10.95 17.85
C GLU A 73 -10.96 10.73 16.69
N LEU A 74 -10.57 11.80 15.99
CA LEU A 74 -9.56 11.72 14.92
C LEU A 74 -8.20 11.24 15.47
N GLU A 75 -7.79 11.73 16.65
CA GLU A 75 -6.58 11.27 17.31
C GLU A 75 -6.66 9.80 17.73
N ALA A 76 -7.82 9.32 18.17
CA ALA A 76 -8.02 7.92 18.47
C ALA A 76 -7.86 7.04 17.22
N MET A 77 -8.40 7.48 16.07
CA MET A 77 -8.24 6.78 14.78
C MET A 77 -6.77 6.70 14.35
N ILE A 78 -6.02 7.81 14.47
CA ILE A 78 -4.58 7.80 14.15
C ILE A 78 -3.79 6.92 15.13
N LYS A 79 -4.16 6.90 16.41
CA LYS A 79 -3.50 6.09 17.45
C LYS A 79 -3.74 4.59 17.34
N GLU A 80 -4.73 4.13 16.56
CA GLU A 80 -4.83 2.70 16.23
C GLU A 80 -3.61 2.23 15.44
N ALA A 81 -2.90 3.14 14.77
CA ALA A 81 -1.63 2.87 14.15
C ALA A 81 -0.47 2.94 15.15
N SER A 82 0.46 2.00 15.04
CA SER A 82 1.72 2.01 15.78
C SER A 82 2.72 3.09 15.30
N GLY A 83 2.38 3.85 14.25
CA GLY A 83 3.21 4.88 13.65
C GLY A 83 2.51 5.61 12.49
N PRO A 84 3.25 6.37 11.65
CA PRO A 84 2.68 7.05 10.50
C PRO A 84 1.94 6.09 9.56
N ILE A 85 0.71 6.42 9.20
CA ILE A 85 -0.15 5.57 8.36
C ILE A 85 0.22 5.77 6.90
N ASN A 86 1.32 5.17 6.47
CA ASN A 86 1.62 5.02 5.05
C ASN A 86 0.83 3.87 4.43
N PHE A 87 0.91 3.71 3.11
CA PHE A 87 0.15 2.67 2.41
C PHE A 87 0.43 1.24 2.90
N THR A 88 1.66 0.93 3.31
CA THR A 88 2.01 -0.39 3.84
C THR A 88 1.36 -0.66 5.20
N VAL A 89 1.37 0.33 6.10
CA VAL A 89 0.67 0.25 7.40
C VAL A 89 -0.83 0.13 7.19
N PHE A 90 -1.39 0.92 6.26
CA PHE A 90 -2.80 0.85 5.89
C PHE A 90 -3.20 -0.58 5.48
N LEU A 91 -2.47 -1.21 4.55
CA LEU A 91 -2.74 -2.60 4.16
C LEU A 91 -2.60 -3.59 5.33
N THR A 92 -1.65 -3.35 6.24
CA THR A 92 -1.47 -4.21 7.42
C THR A 92 -2.69 -4.16 8.32
N MET A 93 -3.28 -2.99 8.54
CA MET A 93 -4.51 -2.85 9.34
C MET A 93 -5.71 -3.63 8.78
N PHE A 94 -5.81 -3.74 7.45
CA PHE A 94 -6.87 -4.51 6.79
C PHE A 94 -6.52 -6.00 6.62
N GLY A 95 -5.25 -6.37 6.78
CA GLY A 95 -4.77 -7.76 6.64
C GLY A 95 -4.71 -8.52 7.97
N GLU A 96 -4.65 -7.81 9.10
CA GLU A 96 -4.67 -8.39 10.45
C GLU A 96 -6.09 -8.61 11.01
N LYS A 97 -7.15 -8.35 10.22
CA LYS A 97 -8.55 -8.54 10.61
C LYS A 97 -9.21 -9.75 9.96
#